data_AF-A0A9D6Z7X8-F1
#
_entry.id   AF-A0A9D6Z7X8-F1
#
_cell.length_a   1.000
_cell.length_b   1.000
_cell.length_c   1.000
_cell.angle_alpha   90.00
_cell.angle_beta   90.00
_cell.angle_gamma   90.00
#
_symmetry.space_group_name_H-M   'P 1'
#
loop_
_entity.id
_entity.type
_entity.pdbx_description
1 polymer ?
#
loop_
_entity_poly.entity_id
_entity_poly.type
_entity_poly.pdbx_seq_one_letter_code
_entity_poly.pdbx_strand_id
1 'polypeptide(L)'
;MTLSKLWHDPLGFLWQLVRTRPVRLVFYLIVTAALFPSARFILAWVLLLSLAVLWTRDYRRTRSPKILYLAGVFVVIVIGYGIARMDVGRVDELRLASNPWGAGISLVADGSYTGRSEGFRGNITVRVDVKDHRITKVETLEYPDLISVEDNEIAAFRRELVDKGRLEPPAQPEMYRGATVTLTGYANAVESALSKGIAGYPQYSIFSRLFLNTFIGRAPSRVTLNALAILFAAFIVFEYALQSMLTPGTGRCINCYNCASCVGACPVKEAEGVQMPMGLVLLARLGDYDRVLELSKYCVGCGRCAAKCPIGNSGPMVISAAFMASREQKKERLKEQKESA
;
A
#
# COMPACT_ATOMS: atom_id res chain seq x y z
N MET A 1 25.43 7.31 4.18
CA MET A 1 25.21 6.17 5.10
C MET A 1 25.93 4.97 4.52
N THR A 2 26.98 4.49 5.19
CA THR A 2 27.84 3.40 4.71
C THR A 2 27.28 2.04 5.18
N LEU A 3 27.22 1.05 4.28
CA LEU A 3 26.80 -0.33 4.59
C LEU A 3 27.69 -1.02 5.65
N SER A 4 28.85 -0.44 5.99
CA SER A 4 29.78 -0.96 6.98
C SER A 4 29.19 -1.02 8.41
N LYS A 5 28.27 -0.10 8.76
CA LYS A 5 27.61 -0.12 10.09
C LYS A 5 26.68 -1.31 10.31
N LEU A 6 26.09 -1.85 9.23
CA LEU A 6 25.20 -3.02 9.33
C LEU A 6 25.93 -4.24 9.90
N TRP A 7 27.23 -4.35 9.64
CA TRP A 7 28.06 -5.49 10.05
C TRP A 7 28.68 -5.36 11.45
N HIS A 8 28.78 -4.14 11.99
CA HIS A 8 29.44 -3.89 13.27
C HIS A 8 28.48 -3.53 14.42
N ASP A 9 27.35 -2.89 14.11
CA ASP A 9 26.29 -2.60 15.09
C ASP A 9 24.91 -2.64 14.40
N PRO A 10 24.37 -3.85 14.14
CA PRO A 10 23.12 -4.02 13.41
C PRO A 10 21.93 -3.41 14.17
N LEU A 11 21.94 -3.48 15.50
CA LEU A 11 20.86 -2.95 16.35
C LEU A 11 20.89 -1.41 16.39
N GLY A 12 22.05 -0.80 16.56
CA GLY A 12 22.19 0.66 16.51
C GLY A 12 21.89 1.23 15.12
N PHE A 13 22.28 0.52 14.06
CA PHE A 13 21.97 0.88 12.68
C PHE A 13 20.46 0.82 12.38
N LEU A 14 19.79 -0.26 12.79
CA LEU A 14 18.33 -0.39 12.68
C LEU A 14 17.60 0.66 13.50
N TRP A 15 18.08 0.96 14.71
CA TRP A 15 17.53 2.01 15.56
C TRP A 15 17.64 3.40 14.92
N GLN A 16 18.79 3.72 14.31
CA GLN A 16 18.98 4.97 13.58
C GLN A 16 18.07 5.07 12.35
N LEU A 17 17.90 3.98 11.60
CA LEU A 17 16.97 3.92 10.47
C LEU A 17 15.53 4.23 10.92
N VAL A 18 15.04 3.62 11.99
CA VAL A 18 13.67 3.85 12.49
C VAL A 18 13.51 5.25 13.10
N ARG A 19 14.57 5.92 13.55
CA ARG A 19 14.44 7.23 14.19
C ARG A 19 14.04 8.35 13.23
N THR A 20 14.37 8.24 11.94
CA THR A 20 14.06 9.29 10.96
C THR A 20 12.74 9.05 10.25
N ARG A 21 11.85 10.05 10.28
CA ARG A 21 10.52 9.99 9.64
C ARG A 21 10.57 9.59 8.16
N PRO A 22 11.50 10.10 7.31
CA PRO A 22 11.57 9.70 5.91
C PRO A 22 11.88 8.21 5.72
N VAL A 23 12.78 7.66 6.55
CA VAL A 23 13.13 6.23 6.45
C VAL A 23 11.99 5.35 6.93
N ARG A 24 11.30 5.72 8.03
CA ARG A 24 10.10 5.00 8.45
C ARG A 24 9.05 4.98 7.36
N LEU A 25 8.75 6.13 6.75
CA LEU A 25 7.83 6.25 5.61
C LEU A 25 8.20 5.30 4.45
N VAL A 26 9.47 5.26 4.07
CA VAL A 26 9.97 4.36 3.02
C VAL A 26 9.84 2.89 3.45
N PHE A 27 10.18 2.56 4.69
CA PHE A 27 10.03 1.21 5.23
C PHE A 27 8.56 0.76 5.20
N TYR A 28 7.63 1.60 5.66
CA TYR A 28 6.20 1.30 5.61
C TYR A 28 5.70 1.13 4.18
N LEU A 29 6.15 1.97 3.25
CA LEU A 29 5.81 1.84 1.83
C LEU A 29 6.27 0.46 1.28
N ILE A 30 7.50 0.06 1.58
CA ILE A 30 8.08 -1.22 1.13
C ILE A 30 7.33 -2.40 1.74
N VAL A 31 7.11 -2.38 3.06
CA VAL A 31 6.38 -3.44 3.77
C VAL A 31 4.96 -3.57 3.24
N THR A 32 4.26 -2.45 3.03
CA THR A 32 2.89 -2.45 2.48
C THR A 32 2.88 -2.99 1.05
N ALA A 33 3.83 -2.59 0.21
CA ALA A 33 3.96 -3.08 -1.17
C ALA A 33 4.35 -4.58 -1.24
N ALA A 34 5.05 -5.09 -0.23
CA ALA A 34 5.38 -6.51 -0.11
C ALA A 34 4.18 -7.34 0.34
N LEU A 35 3.47 -6.90 1.38
CA LEU A 35 2.29 -7.59 1.93
C LEU A 35 1.09 -7.55 0.98
N PHE A 36 0.93 -6.46 0.23
CA PHE A 36 -0.21 -6.24 -0.66
C PHE A 36 0.28 -5.94 -2.08
N PRO A 37 0.57 -6.96 -2.90
CA PRO A 37 0.97 -6.77 -4.29
C PRO A 37 -0.03 -5.97 -5.13
N SER A 38 -1.32 -6.09 -4.81
CA SER A 38 -2.42 -5.33 -5.42
C SER A 38 -2.42 -3.84 -5.06
N ALA A 39 -1.73 -3.44 -3.99
CA ALA A 39 -1.59 -2.04 -3.59
C ALA A 39 -0.45 -1.32 -4.34
N ARG A 40 0.47 -2.06 -4.96
CA ARG A 40 1.70 -1.51 -5.57
C ARG A 40 1.43 -0.38 -6.54
N PHE A 41 0.41 -0.54 -7.38
CA PHE A 41 0.02 0.49 -8.35
C PHE A 41 -0.40 1.79 -7.65
N ILE A 42 -1.27 1.71 -6.63
CA ILE A 42 -1.71 2.87 -5.86
C ILE A 42 -0.52 3.54 -5.17
N LEU A 43 0.32 2.75 -4.51
CA LEU A 43 1.49 3.24 -3.80
C LEU A 43 2.50 3.91 -4.74
N ALA A 44 2.71 3.34 -5.93
CA ALA A 44 3.56 3.91 -6.97
C ALA A 44 3.01 5.26 -7.47
N TRP A 45 1.71 5.38 -7.70
CA TRP A 45 1.08 6.65 -8.08
C TRP A 45 1.19 7.71 -6.99
N VAL A 46 0.93 7.36 -5.73
CA VAL A 46 1.08 8.28 -4.60
C VAL A 46 2.54 8.76 -4.49
N LEU A 47 3.51 7.86 -4.66
CA LEU A 47 4.93 8.20 -4.67
C LEU A 47 5.29 9.12 -5.84
N LEU A 48 4.87 8.79 -7.06
CA LEU A 48 5.14 9.61 -8.24
C LEU A 48 4.52 11.01 -8.13
N LEU A 49 3.27 11.11 -7.66
CA LEU A 49 2.58 12.39 -7.45
C LEU A 49 3.27 13.23 -6.38
N SER A 50 3.65 12.62 -5.25
CA SER A 50 4.35 13.35 -4.17
C SER A 50 5.73 13.84 -4.62
N LEU A 51 6.50 13.01 -5.31
CA LEU A 51 7.79 13.40 -5.89
C LEU A 51 7.63 14.48 -6.96
N ALA A 52 6.61 14.38 -7.81
CA ALA A 52 6.29 15.41 -8.80
C ALA A 52 6.03 16.76 -8.12
N VAL A 53 5.22 16.81 -7.06
CA VAL A 53 4.95 18.05 -6.31
C VAL A 53 6.23 18.60 -5.68
N LEU A 54 7.02 17.76 -5.00
CA LEU A 54 8.24 18.17 -4.32
C LEU A 54 9.30 18.69 -5.31
N TRP A 55 9.53 17.97 -6.40
CA TRP A 55 10.54 18.32 -7.38
C TRP A 55 10.10 19.46 -8.30
N THR A 56 8.79 19.65 -8.52
CA THR A 56 8.27 20.86 -9.17
C THR A 56 8.53 22.10 -8.31
N ARG A 57 8.33 22.01 -6.99
CA ARG A 57 8.67 23.08 -6.06
C ARG A 57 10.17 23.35 -6.02
N ASP A 58 11.01 22.31 -5.99
CA ASP A 58 12.47 22.45 -6.05
C ASP A 58 12.89 23.10 -7.38
N TYR A 59 12.38 22.64 -8.52
CA TYR A 59 12.67 23.22 -9.83
C TYR A 59 12.33 24.71 -9.90
N ARG A 60 11.17 25.13 -9.36
CA ARG A 60 10.80 26.55 -9.31
C ARG A 60 11.77 27.40 -8.46
N ARG A 61 12.44 26.80 -7.47
CA ARG A 61 13.36 27.50 -6.55
C ARG A 61 14.82 27.48 -7.02
N THR A 62 15.30 26.34 -7.50
CA THR A 62 16.72 26.08 -7.77
C THR A 62 17.03 25.79 -9.23
N ARG A 63 15.99 25.70 -10.10
CA ARG A 63 16.08 25.21 -11.48
C ARG A 63 16.78 23.84 -11.60
N SER A 64 16.71 23.01 -10.57
CA SER A 64 17.36 21.70 -10.56
C SER A 64 16.70 20.73 -11.57
N PRO A 65 17.45 20.03 -12.43
CA PRO A 65 16.87 19.19 -13.48
C PRO A 65 16.22 17.89 -12.97
N LYS A 66 16.04 17.72 -11.65
CA LYS A 66 15.60 16.46 -11.03
C LYS A 66 14.25 15.97 -11.57
N ILE A 67 13.37 16.88 -11.95
CA ILE A 67 12.07 16.55 -12.54
C ILE A 67 12.18 15.76 -13.86
N LEU A 68 13.29 15.92 -14.60
CA LEU A 68 13.55 15.16 -15.83
C LEU A 68 13.75 13.67 -15.56
N TYR A 69 14.30 13.29 -14.40
CA TYR A 69 14.41 11.86 -14.03
C TYR A 69 13.03 11.23 -13.86
N LEU A 70 12.08 11.98 -13.27
CA LEU A 70 10.70 11.50 -13.11
C LEU A 70 10.02 11.31 -14.47
N ALA A 71 10.23 12.24 -15.40
CA ALA A 71 9.74 12.15 -16.77
C ALA A 71 10.35 10.94 -17.51
N GLY A 72 11.65 10.70 -17.35
CA GLY A 72 12.33 9.54 -17.93
C GLY A 72 11.76 8.21 -17.42
N VAL A 73 11.57 8.07 -16.09
CA VAL A 73 10.95 6.88 -15.49
C VAL A 73 9.52 6.68 -16.01
N PHE A 74 8.74 7.76 -16.12
CA PHE A 74 7.38 7.69 -16.65
C PHE A 74 7.36 7.19 -18.10
N VAL A 75 8.25 7.70 -18.96
CA VAL A 75 8.38 7.26 -20.35
C VAL A 75 8.71 5.77 -20.43
N VAL A 76 9.65 5.27 -19.62
CA VAL A 76 10.00 3.85 -19.57
C VAL A 76 8.80 2.98 -19.16
N ILE A 77 8.02 3.41 -18.17
CA ILE A 77 6.81 2.70 -17.73
C ILE A 77 5.75 2.69 -18.84
N VAL A 78 5.54 3.81 -19.54
CA VAL A 78 4.56 3.90 -20.64
C VAL A 78 4.95 2.99 -21.80
N ILE A 79 6.24 2.97 -22.18
CA ILE A 79 6.75 2.08 -23.23
C ILE A 79 6.56 0.62 -22.81
N GLY A 80 6.94 0.26 -21.58
CA GLY A 80 6.76 -1.09 -21.04
C GLY A 80 5.28 -1.52 -21.02
N TYR A 81 4.37 -0.60 -20.67
CA TYR A 81 2.94 -0.83 -20.71
C TYR A 81 2.43 -1.06 -22.14
N GLY A 82 2.90 -0.27 -23.11
CA GLY A 82 2.55 -0.45 -24.51
C GLY A 82 2.91 -1.84 -25.02
N ILE A 83 4.13 -2.30 -24.73
CA ILE A 83 4.60 -3.65 -25.08
C ILE A 83 3.73 -4.72 -24.40
N ALA A 84 3.50 -4.58 -23.09
CA ALA A 84 2.69 -5.54 -22.34
C ALA A 84 1.24 -5.60 -22.85
N ARG A 85 0.65 -4.46 -23.21
CA ARG A 85 -0.72 -4.37 -23.72
C ARG A 85 -0.88 -5.08 -25.06
N MET A 86 0.08 -4.94 -25.96
CA MET A 86 0.06 -5.67 -27.25
C MET A 86 0.13 -7.18 -27.04
N ASP A 87 1.01 -7.65 -26.15
CA ASP A 87 1.14 -9.08 -25.84
C ASP A 87 -0.12 -9.64 -25.15
N VAL A 88 -0.74 -8.87 -24.25
CA VAL A 88 -2.03 -9.23 -23.63
C VAL A 88 -3.10 -9.39 -24.69
N GLY A 89 -3.27 -8.42 -25.59
CA GLY A 89 -4.27 -8.48 -26.66
C GLY A 89 -4.11 -9.73 -27.52
N ARG A 90 -2.87 -10.03 -27.95
CA ARG A 90 -2.56 -11.22 -28.75
C ARG A 90 -2.88 -12.52 -28.00
N VAL A 91 -2.54 -12.61 -26.72
CA VAL A 91 -2.78 -13.82 -25.92
C VAL A 91 -4.25 -14.00 -25.61
N ASP A 92 -4.99 -12.92 -25.35
CA ASP A 92 -6.42 -12.98 -25.06
C ASP A 92 -7.23 -13.41 -26.29
N GLU A 93 -6.85 -12.97 -27.50
CA GLU A 93 -7.42 -13.48 -28.75
C GLU A 93 -7.25 -15.00 -28.88
N LEU A 94 -6.05 -15.52 -28.58
CA LEU A 94 -5.79 -16.96 -28.60
C LEU A 94 -6.59 -17.71 -27.53
N ARG A 95 -6.74 -17.14 -26.33
CA ARG A 95 -7.55 -17.75 -25.26
C ARG A 95 -9.02 -17.78 -25.59
N LEU A 96 -9.56 -16.74 -26.23
CA LEU A 96 -10.94 -16.72 -26.70
C LEU A 96 -11.18 -17.83 -27.73
N ALA A 97 -10.20 -18.13 -28.59
CA ALA A 97 -10.28 -19.26 -29.52
C ALA A 97 -10.17 -20.62 -28.83
N SER A 98 -9.43 -20.71 -27.71
CA SER A 98 -9.20 -21.95 -26.95
C SER A 98 -9.92 -21.96 -25.59
N ASN A 99 -11.08 -21.32 -25.48
CA ASN A 99 -11.78 -21.21 -24.20
C ASN A 99 -12.47 -22.56 -23.86
N PRO A 100 -12.60 -22.95 -22.57
CA PRO A 100 -13.21 -24.22 -22.19
C PRO A 100 -14.75 -24.20 -22.15
N TRP A 101 -15.39 -23.15 -22.69
CA TRP A 101 -16.83 -22.95 -22.56
C TRP A 101 -17.59 -23.73 -23.64
N GLY A 102 -18.75 -24.26 -23.29
CA GLY A 102 -19.65 -24.97 -24.20
C GLY A 102 -18.93 -26.13 -24.89
N ALA A 103 -18.77 -26.03 -26.21
CA ALA A 103 -18.07 -27.03 -27.02
C ALA A 103 -16.55 -27.06 -26.75
N GLY A 104 -15.98 -25.99 -26.18
CA GLY A 104 -14.56 -25.89 -25.87
C GLY A 104 -14.04 -26.88 -24.83
N ILE A 105 -14.93 -27.57 -24.11
CA ILE A 105 -14.57 -28.68 -23.21
C ILE A 105 -13.80 -29.80 -23.94
N SER A 106 -13.99 -29.95 -25.26
CA SER A 106 -13.25 -30.93 -26.08
C SER A 106 -11.74 -30.65 -26.16
N LEU A 107 -11.30 -29.43 -25.87
CA LEU A 107 -9.88 -29.06 -25.83
C LEU A 107 -9.21 -29.46 -24.52
N VAL A 108 -10.00 -29.80 -23.50
CA VAL A 108 -9.52 -30.15 -22.16
C VAL A 108 -9.22 -31.65 -22.12
N ALA A 109 -7.99 -31.99 -21.78
CA ALA A 109 -7.59 -33.39 -21.58
C ALA A 109 -8.23 -33.98 -20.32
N ASP A 110 -8.33 -35.30 -20.29
CA ASP A 110 -8.83 -36.02 -19.13
C ASP A 110 -7.85 -35.89 -17.94
N GLY A 111 -8.40 -35.63 -16.76
CA GLY A 111 -7.63 -35.41 -15.55
C GLY A 111 -8.35 -34.58 -14.49
N SER A 112 -7.66 -34.35 -13.37
CA SER A 112 -8.15 -33.55 -12.25
C SER A 112 -7.39 -32.23 -12.18
N TYR A 113 -8.11 -31.11 -12.27
CA TYR A 113 -7.52 -29.78 -12.30
C TYR A 113 -8.04 -28.91 -11.16
N THR A 114 -7.13 -28.19 -10.50
CA THR A 114 -7.50 -27.24 -9.44
C THR A 114 -7.49 -25.83 -9.99
N GLY A 115 -8.60 -25.10 -9.84
CA GLY A 115 -8.75 -23.70 -10.23
C GLY A 115 -9.03 -22.80 -9.03
N ARG A 116 -8.74 -21.51 -9.19
CA ARG A 116 -8.94 -20.50 -8.14
C ARG A 116 -9.36 -19.18 -8.75
N SER A 117 -10.34 -18.53 -8.13
CA SER A 117 -10.82 -17.21 -8.54
C SER A 117 -11.32 -16.40 -7.33
N GLU A 118 -11.53 -15.11 -7.51
CA GLU A 118 -12.03 -14.20 -6.48
C GLU A 118 -13.57 -14.27 -6.41
N GLY A 119 -14.11 -14.52 -5.21
CA GLY A 119 -15.52 -14.41 -4.84
C GLY A 119 -15.81 -13.13 -4.07
N PHE A 120 -16.93 -13.05 -3.35
CA PHE A 120 -17.37 -11.82 -2.68
C PHE A 120 -16.54 -11.46 -1.44
N ARG A 121 -16.14 -12.45 -0.63
CA ARG A 121 -15.37 -12.28 0.62
C ARG A 121 -13.92 -12.76 0.52
N GLY A 122 -13.57 -13.52 -0.51
CA GLY A 122 -12.22 -14.05 -0.66
C GLY A 122 -12.08 -14.95 -1.87
N ASN A 123 -10.99 -15.70 -1.94
CA ASN A 123 -10.76 -16.60 -3.06
C ASN A 123 -11.53 -17.91 -2.89
N ILE A 124 -12.18 -18.35 -3.95
CA ILE A 124 -12.83 -19.65 -4.06
C ILE A 124 -11.86 -20.58 -4.79
N THR A 125 -11.61 -21.75 -4.22
CA THR A 125 -10.77 -22.80 -4.82
C THR A 125 -11.62 -24.02 -5.12
N VAL A 126 -11.57 -24.52 -6.35
CA VAL A 126 -12.32 -25.71 -6.80
C VAL A 126 -11.39 -26.73 -7.46
N ARG A 127 -11.75 -28.00 -7.38
CA ARG A 127 -11.17 -29.09 -8.16
C ARG A 127 -12.20 -29.62 -9.13
N VAL A 128 -11.83 -29.78 -10.39
CA VAL A 128 -12.69 -30.25 -11.47
C VAL A 128 -12.08 -31.50 -12.07
N ASP A 129 -12.85 -32.58 -12.11
CA ASP A 129 -12.47 -33.84 -12.74
C ASP A 129 -13.11 -33.94 -14.13
N VAL A 130 -12.27 -34.16 -15.14
CA VAL A 130 -12.67 -34.28 -16.55
C VAL A 130 -12.38 -35.69 -17.04
N LYS A 131 -13.37 -36.30 -17.68
CA LYS A 131 -13.24 -37.61 -18.32
C LYS A 131 -14.07 -37.65 -19.60
N ASP A 132 -13.55 -38.24 -20.66
CA ASP A 132 -14.19 -38.31 -21.98
C ASP A 132 -14.63 -36.92 -22.46
N HIS A 133 -13.79 -35.91 -22.21
CA HIS A 133 -14.08 -34.48 -22.48
C HIS A 133 -15.37 -33.96 -21.83
N ARG A 134 -15.72 -34.46 -20.64
CA ARG A 134 -16.86 -33.99 -19.84
C ARG A 134 -16.49 -33.78 -18.39
N ILE A 135 -17.09 -32.77 -17.77
CA ILE A 135 -17.01 -32.53 -16.33
C ILE A 135 -17.77 -33.65 -15.62
N THR A 136 -17.06 -34.47 -14.86
CA THR A 136 -17.63 -35.59 -14.10
C THR A 136 -17.84 -35.26 -12.64
N LYS A 137 -17.00 -34.37 -12.08
CA LYS A 137 -17.08 -33.96 -10.68
C LYS A 137 -16.51 -32.56 -10.50
N VAL A 138 -17.14 -31.80 -9.61
CA VAL A 138 -16.63 -30.51 -9.13
C VAL A 138 -16.64 -30.52 -7.60
N GLU A 139 -15.48 -30.38 -7.00
CA GLU A 139 -15.25 -30.33 -5.55
C GLU A 139 -14.86 -28.91 -5.15
N THR A 140 -15.45 -28.40 -4.07
CA THR A 140 -15.07 -27.09 -3.52
C THR A 140 -14.04 -27.34 -2.43
N LEU A 141 -12.85 -26.75 -2.56
CA LEU A 141 -11.74 -26.91 -1.60
C LEU A 141 -11.67 -25.76 -0.60
N GLU A 142 -11.97 -24.54 -1.05
CA GLU A 142 -11.95 -23.33 -0.21
C GLU A 142 -13.11 -22.43 -0.62
N TYR A 143 -13.92 -22.01 0.36
CA TYR A 143 -15.08 -21.16 0.15
C TYR A 143 -15.27 -20.18 1.33
N PRO A 144 -14.82 -18.91 1.18
CA PRO A 144 -14.90 -17.90 2.24
C PRO A 144 -16.21 -17.09 2.24
N ASP A 145 -17.13 -17.36 1.31
CA ASP A 145 -18.36 -16.60 1.09
C ASP A 145 -19.50 -17.05 2.03
N LEU A 146 -20.74 -16.63 1.78
CA LEU A 146 -21.89 -17.01 2.60
C LEU A 146 -22.24 -18.49 2.38
N ILE A 147 -22.28 -19.27 3.47
CA ILE A 147 -22.64 -20.70 3.45
C ILE A 147 -24.03 -20.91 2.85
N SER A 148 -24.97 -20.01 3.12
CA SER A 148 -26.32 -20.05 2.53
C SER A 148 -26.31 -20.01 1.00
N VAL A 149 -25.30 -19.37 0.40
CA VAL A 149 -25.11 -19.31 -1.06
C VAL A 149 -24.43 -20.58 -1.58
N GLU A 150 -23.56 -21.19 -0.77
CA GLU A 150 -22.92 -22.46 -1.10
C GLU A 150 -23.94 -23.59 -1.20
N ASP A 151 -24.80 -23.70 -0.18
CA ASP A 151 -25.76 -24.80 -0.04
C ASP A 151 -26.92 -24.72 -1.06
N ASN A 152 -27.23 -23.53 -1.57
CA ASN A 152 -28.35 -23.30 -2.47
C ASN A 152 -27.88 -23.08 -3.90
N GLU A 153 -27.41 -21.88 -4.22
CA GLU A 153 -27.11 -21.47 -5.60
C GLU A 153 -25.89 -22.21 -6.16
N ILE A 154 -24.80 -22.35 -5.39
CA ILE A 154 -23.59 -23.05 -5.84
C ILE A 154 -23.85 -24.56 -5.94
N ALA A 155 -24.59 -25.15 -5.00
CA ALA A 155 -24.99 -26.55 -5.08
C ALA A 155 -25.87 -26.84 -6.30
N ALA A 156 -26.78 -25.92 -6.66
CA ALA A 156 -27.56 -26.01 -7.90
C ALA A 156 -26.68 -25.89 -9.14
N PHE A 157 -25.80 -24.88 -9.18
CA PHE A 157 -24.88 -24.67 -10.30
C PHE A 157 -23.92 -25.84 -10.51
N ARG A 158 -23.40 -26.43 -9.44
CA ARG A 158 -22.54 -27.63 -9.50
C ARG A 158 -23.25 -28.83 -10.10
N ARG A 159 -24.51 -29.06 -9.72
CA ARG A 159 -25.34 -30.13 -10.28
C ARG A 159 -25.55 -29.91 -11.78
N GLU A 160 -25.82 -28.68 -12.19
CA GLU A 160 -25.96 -28.32 -13.60
C GLU A 160 -24.67 -28.57 -14.40
N LEU A 161 -23.50 -28.23 -13.86
CA LEU A 161 -22.20 -28.47 -14.51
C LEU A 161 -21.95 -29.95 -14.76
N VAL A 162 -22.28 -30.81 -13.80
CA VAL A 162 -22.10 -32.27 -13.91
C VAL A 162 -23.14 -32.89 -14.83
N ASP A 163 -24.40 -32.47 -14.75
CA ASP A 163 -25.49 -32.96 -15.61
C ASP A 163 -25.25 -32.62 -17.08
N LYS A 164 -24.87 -31.38 -17.38
CA LYS A 164 -24.52 -30.95 -18.74
C LYS A 164 -23.12 -31.42 -19.17
N GLY A 165 -22.25 -31.75 -18.22
CA GLY A 165 -20.85 -32.14 -18.43
C GLY A 165 -19.95 -31.02 -18.98
N ARG A 166 -20.38 -29.75 -18.93
CA ARG A 166 -19.66 -28.60 -19.49
C ARG A 166 -20.02 -27.30 -18.80
N LEU A 167 -19.11 -26.33 -18.87
CA LEU A 167 -19.33 -24.96 -18.41
C LEU A 167 -19.97 -24.14 -19.55
N GLU A 168 -21.22 -23.71 -19.40
CA GLU A 168 -21.90 -22.92 -20.44
C GLU A 168 -21.70 -21.41 -20.26
N PRO A 169 -21.55 -20.64 -21.36
CA PRO A 169 -21.47 -19.18 -21.28
C PRO A 169 -22.75 -18.62 -20.65
N PRO A 170 -22.64 -17.62 -19.76
CA PRO A 170 -23.82 -17.05 -19.13
C PRO A 170 -24.73 -16.47 -20.22
N ALA A 171 -25.94 -17.01 -20.37
CA ALA A 171 -26.87 -16.60 -21.42
C ALA A 171 -27.41 -15.15 -21.19
N GLN A 172 -27.27 -14.63 -19.97
CA GLN A 172 -27.53 -13.24 -19.61
C GLN A 172 -26.42 -12.75 -18.65
N PRO A 173 -25.92 -11.51 -18.75
CA PRO A 173 -24.95 -10.96 -17.79
C PRO A 173 -25.48 -10.92 -16.34
N GLU A 174 -26.80 -11.02 -16.15
CA GLU A 174 -27.51 -10.92 -14.86
C GLU A 174 -27.97 -12.28 -14.31
N MET A 175 -27.57 -13.41 -14.91
CA MET A 175 -28.19 -14.74 -14.73
C MET A 175 -28.15 -15.31 -13.30
N TYR A 176 -27.38 -14.70 -12.41
CA TYR A 176 -27.24 -15.10 -11.02
C TYR A 176 -28.00 -14.12 -10.12
N ARG A 177 -29.31 -14.31 -9.94
CA ARG A 177 -30.12 -13.51 -9.00
C ARG A 177 -29.50 -13.58 -7.58
N GLY A 178 -29.28 -12.43 -6.95
CA GLY A 178 -28.78 -12.29 -5.57
C GLY A 178 -27.26 -12.32 -5.44
N ALA A 179 -26.62 -13.49 -5.63
CA ALA A 179 -25.21 -13.72 -5.37
C ALA A 179 -24.31 -13.64 -6.62
N THR A 180 -24.54 -12.63 -7.47
CA THR A 180 -23.90 -12.49 -8.79
C THR A 180 -22.37 -12.53 -8.72
N VAL A 181 -21.78 -11.87 -7.71
CA VAL A 181 -20.32 -11.82 -7.53
C VAL A 181 -19.76 -13.20 -7.15
N THR A 182 -20.40 -13.89 -6.21
CA THR A 182 -19.98 -15.22 -5.74
C THR A 182 -20.10 -16.26 -6.84
N LEU A 183 -21.22 -16.28 -7.58
CA LEU A 183 -21.46 -17.22 -8.67
C LEU A 183 -20.52 -16.99 -9.85
N THR A 184 -20.28 -15.74 -10.22
CA THR A 184 -19.26 -15.38 -11.23
C THR A 184 -17.87 -15.82 -10.76
N GLY A 185 -17.54 -15.59 -9.50
CA GLY A 185 -16.29 -16.04 -8.89
C GLY A 185 -16.12 -17.56 -8.98
N TYR A 186 -17.17 -18.32 -8.67
CA TYR A 186 -17.16 -19.78 -8.75
C TYR A 186 -17.02 -20.29 -10.20
N ALA A 187 -17.78 -19.72 -11.15
CA ALA A 187 -17.67 -20.06 -12.57
C ALA A 187 -16.26 -19.80 -13.11
N ASN A 188 -15.66 -18.66 -12.78
CA ASN A 188 -14.28 -18.33 -13.14
C ASN A 188 -13.26 -19.27 -12.48
N ALA A 189 -13.54 -19.79 -11.27
CA ALA A 189 -12.69 -20.79 -10.63
C ALA A 189 -12.73 -22.12 -11.39
N VAL A 190 -13.92 -22.53 -11.87
CA VAL A 190 -14.10 -23.72 -12.71
C VAL A 190 -13.41 -23.53 -14.07
N GLU A 191 -13.60 -22.39 -14.73
CA GLU A 191 -12.91 -22.04 -15.98
C GLU A 191 -11.38 -22.09 -15.80
N SER A 192 -10.87 -21.50 -14.72
CA SER A 192 -9.45 -21.53 -14.39
C SER A 192 -8.93 -22.96 -14.18
N ALA A 193 -9.74 -23.87 -13.63
CA ALA A 193 -9.37 -25.28 -13.53
C ALA A 193 -9.28 -25.93 -14.92
N LEU A 194 -10.34 -25.79 -15.73
CA LEU A 194 -10.43 -26.38 -17.06
C LEU A 194 -9.32 -25.90 -18.01
N SER A 195 -8.99 -24.60 -17.97
CA SER A 195 -7.92 -24.01 -18.78
C SER A 195 -6.55 -24.68 -18.58
N LYS A 196 -6.29 -25.27 -17.41
CA LYS A 196 -5.04 -26.00 -17.12
C LYS A 196 -4.96 -27.36 -17.80
N GLY A 197 -6.10 -27.93 -18.18
CA GLY A 197 -6.16 -29.17 -18.96
C GLY A 197 -6.05 -28.96 -20.45
N ILE A 198 -6.00 -27.71 -20.94
CA ILE A 198 -5.79 -27.39 -22.35
C ILE A 198 -4.30 -27.41 -22.66
N ALA A 199 -3.88 -28.32 -23.56
CA ALA A 199 -2.49 -28.44 -23.97
C ALA A 199 -2.01 -27.13 -24.63
N GLY A 200 -0.89 -26.58 -24.13
CA GLY A 200 -0.31 -25.36 -24.69
C GLY A 200 -1.12 -24.08 -24.44
N TYR A 201 -1.96 -24.04 -23.40
CA TYR A 201 -2.83 -22.89 -23.10
C TYR A 201 -2.05 -21.55 -23.16
N PRO A 202 -2.48 -20.57 -23.97
CA PRO A 202 -1.72 -19.34 -24.21
C PRO A 202 -1.33 -18.58 -22.93
N GLN A 203 -0.03 -18.34 -22.79
CA GLN A 203 0.56 -17.62 -21.68
C GLN A 203 1.15 -16.28 -22.14
N TYR A 204 1.06 -15.27 -21.28
CA TYR A 204 1.80 -14.02 -21.49
C TYR A 204 3.30 -14.28 -21.54
N SER A 205 4.01 -13.49 -22.33
CA SER A 205 5.47 -13.50 -22.34
C SER A 205 6.04 -13.23 -20.94
N ILE A 206 7.28 -13.67 -20.73
CA ILE A 206 8.00 -13.47 -19.47
C ILE A 206 8.06 -11.97 -19.12
N PHE A 207 8.32 -11.13 -20.14
CA PHE A 207 8.34 -9.69 -19.98
C PHE A 207 7.00 -9.15 -19.49
N SER A 208 5.90 -9.42 -20.20
CA SER A 208 4.57 -8.89 -19.84
C SER A 208 4.13 -9.37 -18.47
N ARG A 209 4.38 -10.65 -18.14
CA ARG A 209 4.07 -11.20 -16.83
C ARG A 209 4.83 -10.48 -15.71
N LEU A 210 6.13 -10.25 -15.89
CA LEU A 210 6.96 -9.57 -14.90
C LEU A 210 6.59 -8.09 -14.78
N PHE A 211 6.41 -7.41 -15.91
CA PHE A 211 6.06 -6.00 -15.98
C PHE A 211 4.71 -5.73 -15.32
N LEU A 212 3.67 -6.46 -15.74
CA LEU A 212 2.32 -6.31 -15.18
C LEU A 212 2.30 -6.64 -13.69
N ASN A 213 2.96 -7.70 -13.25
CA ASN A 213 3.01 -8.07 -11.83
C ASN A 213 3.81 -7.06 -10.96
N THR A 214 4.83 -6.42 -11.54
CA THR A 214 5.66 -5.44 -10.83
C THR A 214 4.96 -4.09 -10.72
N PHE A 215 4.42 -3.57 -11.83
CA PHE A 215 3.95 -2.19 -11.90
C PHE A 215 2.43 -2.04 -11.73
N ILE A 216 1.65 -2.96 -12.28
CA ILE A 216 0.18 -2.87 -12.28
C ILE A 216 -0.42 -3.75 -11.18
N GLY A 217 0.25 -4.84 -10.84
CA GLY A 217 -0.22 -5.83 -9.88
C GLY A 217 -1.55 -6.45 -10.32
N ARG A 218 -2.25 -7.05 -9.35
CA ARG A 218 -3.67 -7.37 -9.48
C ARG A 218 -4.48 -6.14 -9.08
N ALA A 219 -5.65 -5.94 -9.68
CA ALA A 219 -6.56 -4.90 -9.23
C ALA A 219 -6.82 -5.07 -7.72
N PRO A 220 -6.82 -3.97 -6.93
CA PRO A 220 -7.04 -4.05 -5.50
C PRO A 220 -8.44 -4.57 -5.19
N SER A 221 -8.48 -5.73 -4.53
CA SER A 221 -9.72 -6.28 -3.99
C SER A 221 -10.29 -5.38 -2.90
N ARG A 222 -11.59 -5.51 -2.61
CA ARG A 222 -12.22 -4.79 -1.48
C ARG A 222 -11.51 -5.05 -0.16
N VAL A 223 -11.06 -6.27 0.05
CA VAL A 223 -10.25 -6.66 1.21
C VAL A 223 -8.93 -5.90 1.24
N THR A 224 -8.24 -5.79 0.09
CA THR A 224 -7.00 -5.00 -0.03
C THR A 224 -7.26 -3.54 0.33
N LEU A 225 -8.32 -2.94 -0.21
CA LEU A 225 -8.64 -1.52 0.04
C LEU A 225 -8.94 -1.27 1.52
N ASN A 226 -9.73 -2.12 2.15
CA ASN A 226 -10.03 -2.01 3.58
C ASN A 226 -8.76 -2.20 4.44
N ALA A 227 -7.91 -3.18 4.10
CA ALA A 227 -6.65 -3.38 4.78
C ALA A 227 -5.72 -2.17 4.64
N LEU A 228 -5.63 -1.57 3.45
CA LEU A 228 -4.87 -0.34 3.22
C LEU A 228 -5.41 0.84 4.03
N ALA A 229 -6.73 1.00 4.12
CA ALA A 229 -7.35 2.05 4.93
C ALA A 229 -7.02 1.88 6.42
N ILE A 230 -7.09 0.65 6.93
CA ILE A 230 -6.73 0.32 8.32
C ILE A 230 -5.23 0.59 8.56
N LEU A 231 -4.37 0.14 7.65
CA LEU A 231 -2.92 0.36 7.74
C LEU A 231 -2.58 1.85 7.68
N PHE A 232 -3.27 2.63 6.84
CA PHE A 232 -3.10 4.07 6.77
C PHE A 232 -3.54 4.77 8.07
N ALA A 233 -4.68 4.38 8.63
CA ALA A 233 -5.15 4.91 9.92
C ALA A 233 -4.18 4.56 11.06
N ALA A 234 -3.75 3.30 11.13
CA ALA A 234 -2.74 2.86 12.09
C ALA A 234 -1.43 3.62 11.90
N PHE A 235 -0.97 3.77 10.65
CA PHE A 235 0.23 4.51 10.31
C PHE A 235 0.17 5.97 10.76
N ILE A 236 -0.93 6.68 10.50
CA ILE A 236 -1.10 8.07 10.96
C ILE A 236 -1.00 8.16 12.48
N VAL A 237 -1.70 7.27 13.18
CA VAL A 237 -1.69 7.26 14.66
C VAL A 237 -0.29 6.94 15.18
N PHE A 238 0.35 5.91 14.64
CA PHE A 238 1.71 5.53 15.03
C PHE A 238 2.71 6.64 14.71
N GLU A 239 2.78 7.20 13.51
CA GLU A 239 3.72 8.28 13.21
C GLU A 239 3.51 9.52 14.07
N TYR A 240 2.26 9.91 14.30
CA TYR A 240 1.93 11.09 15.09
C TYR A 240 2.29 10.93 16.57
N ALA A 241 2.37 9.69 17.05
CA ALA A 241 2.72 9.35 18.43
C ALA A 241 4.21 9.00 18.60
N LEU A 242 4.78 8.24 17.67
CA LEU A 242 6.08 7.57 17.80
C LEU A 242 7.25 8.57 17.76
N GLN A 243 7.17 9.63 16.95
CA GLN A 243 8.27 10.61 16.84
C GLN A 243 8.59 11.29 18.17
N SER A 244 7.56 11.66 18.95
CA SER A 244 7.74 12.28 20.28
C SER A 244 8.13 11.28 21.37
N MET A 245 7.81 9.99 21.19
CA MET A 245 8.24 8.93 22.10
C MET A 245 9.72 8.55 21.88
N LEU A 246 10.17 8.53 20.62
CA LEU A 246 11.54 8.16 20.26
C LEU A 246 12.57 9.26 20.51
N THR A 247 12.13 10.51 20.72
CA THR A 247 13.04 11.65 20.93
C THR A 247 12.98 12.11 22.39
N PRO A 248 14.07 11.91 23.16
CA PRO A 248 14.13 12.29 24.57
C PRO A 248 13.69 13.73 24.81
N GLY A 249 12.92 13.96 25.88
CA GLY A 249 12.44 15.29 26.27
C GLY A 249 11.23 15.82 25.48
N THR A 250 10.85 15.21 24.36
CA THR A 250 9.70 15.66 23.56
C THR A 250 8.38 14.97 23.91
N GLY A 251 8.40 13.95 24.78
CA GLY A 251 7.22 13.13 25.12
C GLY A 251 6.02 13.93 25.62
N ARG A 252 6.19 15.03 26.37
CA ARG A 252 5.06 15.87 26.83
C ARG A 252 4.28 16.53 25.69
N CYS A 253 4.91 16.73 24.53
CA CYS A 253 4.24 17.28 23.35
C CYS A 253 3.11 16.37 22.86
N ILE A 254 3.19 15.06 23.09
CA ILE A 254 2.16 14.08 22.65
C ILE A 254 0.81 14.29 23.33
N ASN A 255 0.83 14.75 24.58
CA ASN A 255 -0.35 14.90 25.43
C ASN A 255 -1.15 16.18 25.12
N CYS A 256 -0.75 16.94 24.10
CA CYS A 256 -1.42 18.20 23.75
C CYS A 256 -2.86 17.95 23.25
N TYR A 257 -3.83 18.54 23.96
CA TYR A 257 -5.26 18.45 23.64
C TYR A 257 -5.74 19.38 22.53
N ASN A 258 -4.86 20.20 21.96
CA ASN A 258 -5.22 21.22 20.95
C ASN A 258 -6.32 22.21 21.39
N CYS A 259 -6.50 22.45 22.70
CA CYS A 259 -7.49 23.38 23.24
C CYS A 259 -7.16 24.88 23.01
N ALA A 260 -5.96 25.19 22.50
CA ALA A 260 -5.46 26.53 22.22
C ALA A 260 -5.39 27.54 23.40
N SER A 261 -5.65 27.12 24.65
CA SER A 261 -5.55 28.02 25.82
C SER A 261 -4.18 28.68 25.98
N CYS A 262 -3.10 27.97 25.62
CA CYS A 262 -1.75 28.51 25.64
C CYS A 262 -1.51 29.58 24.56
N VAL A 263 -2.24 29.53 23.44
CA VAL A 263 -2.19 30.53 22.36
C VAL A 263 -2.80 31.84 22.83
N GLY A 264 -3.97 31.78 23.47
CA GLY A 264 -4.62 32.97 24.03
C GLY A 264 -3.79 33.67 25.12
N ALA A 265 -2.98 32.92 25.87
CA ALA A 265 -2.12 33.45 26.92
C ALA A 265 -0.73 33.90 26.45
N CYS A 266 -0.32 33.53 25.23
CA CYS A 266 0.97 33.88 24.69
C CYS A 266 0.97 35.35 24.24
N PRO A 267 1.92 36.19 24.68
CA PRO A 267 2.00 37.58 24.22
C PRO A 267 2.37 37.69 22.73
N VAL A 268 3.04 36.67 22.19
CA VAL A 268 3.41 36.62 20.77
C VAL A 268 2.21 36.24 19.91
N LYS A 269 1.36 35.32 20.40
CA LYS A 269 0.20 34.69 19.74
C LYS A 269 0.51 33.96 18.42
N GLU A 270 1.28 34.56 17.53
CA GLU A 270 1.66 34.03 16.23
C GLU A 270 3.03 34.57 15.80
N ALA A 271 3.86 33.74 15.19
CA ALA A 271 5.13 34.12 14.59
C ALA A 271 5.35 33.39 13.28
N GLU A 272 5.64 34.13 12.20
CA GLU A 272 5.87 33.58 10.85
C GLU A 272 4.77 32.57 10.40
N GLY A 273 3.49 32.89 10.66
CA GLY A 273 2.36 32.03 10.32
C GLY A 273 2.08 30.87 11.28
N VAL A 274 2.80 30.80 12.42
CA VAL A 274 2.70 29.70 13.40
C VAL A 274 2.14 30.22 14.73
N GLN A 275 1.04 29.64 15.19
CA GLN A 275 0.42 30.02 16.46
C GLN A 275 1.27 29.60 17.66
N MET A 276 1.65 30.52 18.53
CA MET A 276 2.61 30.30 19.62
C MET A 276 1.89 30.02 20.95
N PRO A 277 2.32 29.03 21.77
CA PRO A 277 3.33 28.01 21.50
C PRO A 277 2.75 26.69 20.96
N MET A 278 1.43 26.61 20.69
CA MET A 278 0.79 25.37 20.24
C MET A 278 1.40 24.84 18.92
N GLY A 279 1.75 25.73 18.01
CA GLY A 279 2.47 25.42 16.78
C GLY A 279 3.90 24.92 17.04
N LEU A 280 4.60 25.41 18.07
CA LEU A 280 5.88 24.81 18.48
C LEU A 280 5.68 23.36 18.95
N VAL A 281 4.63 23.11 19.72
CA VAL A 281 4.28 21.75 20.16
C VAL A 281 4.01 20.86 18.94
N LEU A 282 3.24 21.35 17.97
CA LEU A 282 2.96 20.62 16.74
C LEU A 282 4.23 20.33 15.93
N LEU A 283 5.09 21.33 15.71
CA LEU A 283 6.36 21.15 14.99
C LEU A 283 7.27 20.14 15.70
N ALA A 284 7.36 20.21 17.03
CA ALA A 284 8.11 19.23 17.83
C ALA A 284 7.52 17.82 17.72
N ARG A 285 6.18 17.66 17.64
CA ARG A 285 5.53 16.37 17.37
C ARG A 285 5.85 15.83 15.98
N LEU A 286 5.94 16.71 14.99
CA LEU A 286 6.28 16.36 13.61
C LEU A 286 7.78 16.09 13.41
N GLY A 287 8.60 16.31 14.44
CA GLY A 287 10.06 16.15 14.40
C GLY A 287 10.81 17.29 13.72
N ASP A 288 10.14 18.41 13.43
CA ASP A 288 10.73 19.58 12.77
C ASP A 288 11.41 20.50 13.80
N TYR A 289 12.46 19.98 14.43
CA TYR A 289 13.17 20.68 15.50
C TYR A 289 13.92 21.91 15.01
N ASP A 290 14.39 21.90 13.76
CA ASP A 290 15.08 23.05 13.17
C ASP A 290 14.12 24.22 13.01
N ARG A 291 12.87 23.98 12.59
CA ARG A 291 11.84 25.05 12.56
C ARG A 291 11.45 25.54 13.95
N VAL A 292 11.40 24.65 14.95
CA VAL A 292 11.20 25.07 16.35
C VAL A 292 12.32 26.00 16.82
N LEU A 293 13.58 25.70 16.45
CA LEU A 293 14.72 26.54 16.79
C LEU A 293 14.68 27.89 16.07
N GLU A 294 14.28 27.96 14.81
CA GLU A 294 14.10 29.24 14.11
C GLU A 294 13.06 30.13 14.79
N LEU A 295 11.94 29.54 15.21
CA LEU A 295 10.87 30.27 15.89
C LEU A 295 11.18 30.60 17.35
N SER A 296 12.18 29.94 17.94
CA SER A 296 12.56 30.15 19.35
C SER A 296 12.95 31.59 19.67
N LYS A 297 13.50 32.33 18.69
CA LYS A 297 13.88 33.74 18.81
C LYS A 297 12.72 34.67 19.19
N TYR A 298 11.49 34.27 18.89
CA TYR A 298 10.29 35.03 19.25
C TYR A 298 9.78 34.70 20.66
N CYS A 299 10.26 33.61 21.27
CA CYS A 299 9.82 33.20 22.60
C CYS A 299 10.41 34.11 23.68
N VAL A 300 9.55 34.90 24.33
CA VAL A 300 9.96 35.83 25.41
C VAL A 300 10.19 35.16 26.77
N GLY A 301 10.12 33.82 26.87
CA GLY A 301 10.43 33.10 28.11
C GLY A 301 9.46 33.28 29.29
N CYS A 302 8.37 34.05 29.15
CA CYS A 302 7.51 34.46 30.28
C CYS A 302 6.69 33.36 30.98
N GLY A 303 6.66 32.12 30.47
CA GLY A 303 5.98 30.98 31.12
C GLY A 303 4.45 31.00 31.15
N ARG A 304 3.76 32.05 30.69
CA ARG A 304 2.27 32.16 30.73
C ARG A 304 1.54 30.98 30.10
N CYS A 305 2.10 30.43 29.03
CA CYS A 305 1.57 29.25 28.37
C CYS A 305 1.55 28.01 29.26
N ALA A 306 2.56 27.84 30.13
CA ALA A 306 2.65 26.73 31.07
C ALA A 306 1.48 26.76 32.07
N ALA A 307 1.21 27.93 32.64
CA ALA A 307 0.15 28.13 33.64
C ALA A 307 -1.26 27.89 33.09
N LYS A 308 -1.46 28.06 31.77
CA LYS A 308 -2.75 27.83 31.12
C LYS A 308 -2.86 26.46 30.45
N CYS A 309 -1.78 25.68 30.41
CA CYS A 309 -1.81 24.38 29.79
C CYS A 309 -2.23 23.31 30.80
N PRO A 310 -3.33 22.57 30.58
CA PRO A 310 -3.81 21.56 31.52
C PRO A 310 -2.84 20.39 31.72
N ILE A 311 -1.94 20.17 30.75
CA ILE A 311 -0.90 19.14 30.80
C ILE A 311 0.50 19.73 31.04
N GLY A 312 0.61 21.04 31.26
CA GLY A 312 1.86 21.73 31.55
C GLY A 312 2.82 21.92 30.38
N ASN A 313 2.36 21.86 29.12
CA ASN A 313 3.21 22.24 27.98
C ASN A 313 3.53 23.73 28.01
N SER A 314 4.78 24.08 27.70
CA SER A 314 5.23 25.46 27.62
C SER A 314 6.18 25.66 26.44
N GLY A 315 6.16 26.87 25.86
CA GLY A 315 7.10 27.26 24.79
C GLY A 315 8.57 27.01 25.16
N PRO A 316 9.05 27.51 26.32
CA PRO A 316 10.45 27.29 26.75
C PRO A 316 10.83 25.82 26.87
N MET A 317 9.94 24.98 27.40
CA MET A 317 10.18 23.53 27.52
C MET A 317 10.31 22.87 26.14
N VAL A 318 9.40 23.19 25.21
CA VAL A 318 9.42 22.62 23.85
C VAL A 318 10.67 23.05 23.10
N ILE A 319 11.08 24.32 23.24
CA ILE A 319 12.30 24.85 22.64
C ILE A 319 13.54 24.14 23.20
N SER A 320 13.59 23.94 24.53
CA SER A 320 14.71 23.22 25.17
C SER A 320 14.81 21.78 24.66
N ALA A 321 13.69 21.07 24.59
CA ALA A 321 13.65 19.70 24.05
C ALA A 321 14.09 19.65 22.57
N ALA A 322 13.61 20.59 21.75
CA ALA A 322 14.01 20.69 20.35
C ALA A 322 15.51 21.02 20.19
N PHE A 323 16.07 21.84 21.07
CA PHE A 323 17.50 22.14 21.08
C PHE A 323 18.35 20.89 21.39
N MET A 324 17.95 20.10 22.40
CA MET A 324 18.61 18.83 22.71
C MET A 324 18.55 17.87 21.52
N ALA A 325 17.36 17.69 20.93
CA ALA A 325 17.15 16.83 19.78
C ALA A 325 17.97 17.26 18.55
N SER A 326 17.96 18.55 18.19
CA SER A 326 18.73 19.06 17.04
C SER A 326 20.24 18.92 17.27
N ARG A 327 20.71 19.10 18.52
CA ARG A 327 22.12 18.91 18.88
C ARG A 327 22.55 17.45 18.72
N GLU A 328 21.74 16.49 19.16
CA GLU A 328 21.99 15.07 18.95
C GLU A 328 22.04 14.70 17.46
N GLN A 329 21.07 15.18 16.67
CA GLN A 329 21.05 14.99 15.23
C GLN A 329 22.27 15.60 14.53
N LYS A 330 22.76 16.76 14.98
CA LYS A 330 24.00 17.36 14.45
C LYS A 330 25.24 16.55 14.82
N LYS A 331 25.35 16.06 16.06
CA LYS A 331 26.46 15.20 16.49
C LYS A 331 26.53 13.93 15.65
N GLU A 332 25.39 13.30 15.39
CA GLU A 332 25.32 12.10 14.55
C GLU A 332 25.72 12.37 13.11
N ARG A 333 25.20 13.44 12.49
CA ARG A 333 25.60 13.86 11.12
C ARG A 333 27.11 14.10 11.01
N LEU A 334 27.72 14.75 12.00
CA LEU A 334 29.16 15.00 12.03
C LEU A 334 29.97 13.71 12.20
N LYS A 335 29.46 12.76 13.02
CA LYS A 335 30.08 11.44 13.17
C LYS A 335 30.05 10.66 11.86
N GLU A 336 28.91 10.68 11.17
CA GLU A 336 28.77 10.04 9.85
C GLU A 336 29.69 10.65 8.79
N GLN A 337 29.83 11.98 8.75
CA GLN A 337 30.73 12.66 7.82
C GLN A 337 32.19 12.26 8.03
N LYS A 338 32.62 12.11 9.29
CA LYS A 338 33.97 11.64 9.65
C LYS A 338 34.21 10.17 9.32
N GLU A 339 33.17 9.34 9.34
CA GLU A 339 33.24 7.91 9.00
C GLU A 339 33.14 7.65 7.49
N SER A 340 32.73 8.66 6.70
CA SER A 340 32.62 8.60 5.24
C SER A 340 33.75 9.28 4.46
N ALA A 341 34.65 9.96 5.17
CA ALA A 341 35.85 10.61 4.64
C ALA A 341 37.07 9.72 4.87
#